data_AF-A0A1Y2CDQ4-F1
#
_entry.id   AF-A0A1Y2CDQ4-F1
#
_cell.length_a   1.000
_cell.length_b   1.000
_cell.length_c   1.000
_cell.angle_alpha   90.00
_cell.angle_beta   90.00
_cell.angle_gamma   90.00
#
_symmetry.space_group_name_H-M   'P 1'
#
loop_
_entity.id
_entity.type
_entity.pdbx_description
1 polymer ?
#
loop_
_entity_poly.entity_id
_entity_poly.type
_entity_poly.pdbx_seq_one_letter_code
_entity_poly.pdbx_strand_id
1 'polypeptide(L)'
;MLEETFNSDVCSLTDFLVNTIEYHVPFPMEQVTKVRRFAKRLYGVSYPSPELLLATVTFVNRLFEQKEAPKKLFPDGVPEEAPLLVLLVAYVVAYKYWTDKADIMNHDWSREAGVCSLAILNTLERRMLRILGYDLVVEDAATQASWQLILDHMKQNGGRSSEVTLVPRSDSSCSGSTASSRSSVWKPRLGEWIKSFLRKVKS
;
A
#
# COMPACT_ATOMS: atom_id res chain seq x y z
N MET A 1 -10.92 -23.09 -9.15
CA MET A 1 -9.47 -23.06 -9.47
C MET A 1 -8.87 -21.68 -9.75
N LEU A 2 -9.37 -20.84 -10.68
CA LEU A 2 -8.81 -19.48 -10.88
C LEU A 2 -9.22 -18.45 -9.79
N GLU A 3 -10.43 -18.57 -9.24
CA GLU A 3 -10.91 -17.71 -8.14
C GLU A 3 -10.27 -18.06 -6.78
N GLU A 4 -9.95 -19.33 -6.55
CA GLU A 4 -9.35 -19.80 -5.28
C GLU A 4 -7.91 -19.32 -5.10
N THR A 5 -7.13 -19.25 -6.18
CA THR A 5 -5.74 -18.77 -6.14
C THR A 5 -5.65 -17.24 -6.08
N PHE A 6 -6.55 -16.53 -6.78
CA PHE A 6 -6.64 -15.07 -6.67
C PHE A 6 -6.95 -14.62 -5.23
N ASN A 7 -7.81 -15.38 -4.53
CA ASN A 7 -8.09 -15.14 -3.11
C ASN A 7 -6.88 -15.42 -2.20
N SER A 8 -6.01 -16.37 -2.55
CA SER A 8 -4.82 -16.72 -1.75
C SER A 8 -3.78 -15.61 -1.74
N ASP A 9 -3.47 -15.03 -2.91
CA ASP A 9 -2.47 -13.96 -3.04
C ASP A 9 -2.93 -12.68 -2.35
N VAL A 10 -4.20 -12.30 -2.55
CA VAL A 10 -4.81 -11.14 -1.88
C VAL A 10 -4.83 -11.31 -0.38
N CYS A 11 -5.17 -12.50 0.15
CA CYS A 11 -5.12 -12.76 1.59
C CYS A 11 -3.70 -12.64 2.14
N SER A 12 -2.72 -13.24 1.47
CA SER A 12 -1.34 -13.25 1.93
C SER A 12 -0.71 -11.84 1.87
N LEU A 13 -1.01 -11.06 0.83
CA LEU A 13 -0.58 -9.65 0.73
C LEU A 13 -1.27 -8.77 1.76
N THR A 14 -2.51 -9.09 2.12
CA THR A 14 -3.20 -8.40 3.21
C THR A 14 -2.52 -8.66 4.54
N ASP A 15 -2.14 -9.89 4.83
CA ASP A 15 -1.40 -10.21 6.04
C ASP A 15 -0.04 -9.51 6.06
N PHE A 16 0.67 -9.49 4.93
CA PHE A 16 1.90 -8.73 4.79
C PHE A 16 1.71 -7.24 5.08
N LEU A 17 0.66 -6.63 4.52
CA LEU A 17 0.32 -5.22 4.75
C LEU A 17 -0.01 -4.95 6.22
N VAL A 18 -0.80 -5.81 6.87
CA VAL A 18 -1.12 -5.68 8.29
C VAL A 18 0.14 -5.75 9.14
N ASN A 19 1.02 -6.72 8.87
CA ASN A 19 2.30 -6.86 9.57
C ASN A 19 3.24 -5.66 9.33
N THR A 20 3.20 -5.08 8.12
CA THR A 20 3.95 -3.86 7.79
C THR A 20 3.45 -2.68 8.63
N ILE A 21 2.14 -2.53 8.79
CA ILE A 21 1.57 -1.48 9.64
C ILE A 21 1.89 -1.73 11.12
N GLU A 22 1.80 -2.98 11.59
CA GLU A 22 2.17 -3.37 12.97
C GLU A 22 3.62 -3.03 13.30
N TYR A 23 4.53 -3.26 12.35
CA TYR A 23 5.94 -2.90 12.50
C TYR A 23 6.14 -1.39 12.75
N HIS A 24 5.42 -0.55 12.00
CA HIS A 24 5.57 0.91 12.08
C HIS A 24 4.73 1.56 13.19
N VAL A 25 3.58 0.97 13.50
CA VAL A 25 2.63 1.42 14.52
C VAL A 25 2.28 0.19 15.35
N PRO A 26 3.04 -0.11 16.43
CA PRO A 26 2.75 -1.29 17.24
C PRO A 26 1.35 -1.24 17.86
N PHE A 27 0.59 -2.32 17.73
CA PHE A 27 -0.74 -2.47 18.33
C PHE A 27 -0.92 -3.88 18.92
N PRO A 28 -1.76 -4.06 19.96
CA PRO A 28 -1.95 -5.36 20.58
C PRO A 28 -2.54 -6.39 19.62
N MET A 29 -2.26 -7.68 19.87
CA MET A 29 -2.68 -8.78 19.01
C MET A 29 -4.20 -8.82 18.73
N GLU A 30 -5.01 -8.35 19.68
CA GLU A 30 -6.46 -8.21 19.55
C GLU A 30 -6.85 -7.25 18.41
N GLN A 31 -6.07 -6.19 18.22
CA GLN A 31 -6.27 -5.25 17.11
C GLN A 31 -5.85 -5.84 15.76
N VAL A 32 -4.90 -6.78 15.69
CA VAL A 32 -4.51 -7.43 14.41
C VAL A 32 -5.72 -8.05 13.71
N THR A 33 -6.57 -8.75 14.47
CA THR A 33 -7.80 -9.33 13.91
C THR A 33 -8.78 -8.26 13.44
N LYS A 34 -8.87 -7.13 14.16
CA LYS A 34 -9.69 -5.97 13.80
C LYS A 34 -9.19 -5.33 12.49
N VAL A 35 -7.87 -5.13 12.36
CA VAL A 35 -7.24 -4.56 11.15
C VAL A 35 -7.43 -5.49 9.95
N ARG A 36 -7.21 -6.81 10.09
CA ARG A 36 -7.48 -7.78 9.02
C ARG A 36 -8.93 -7.75 8.55
N ARG A 37 -9.88 -7.73 9.49
CA ARG A 37 -11.31 -7.65 9.16
C ARG A 37 -11.64 -6.33 8.47
N PHE A 38 -11.01 -5.24 8.91
CA PHE A 38 -11.16 -3.93 8.29
C PHE A 38 -10.62 -3.90 6.86
N ALA A 39 -9.42 -4.43 6.60
CA ALA A 39 -8.86 -4.55 5.26
C ALA A 39 -9.82 -5.28 4.31
N LYS A 40 -10.35 -6.44 4.75
CA LYS A 40 -11.32 -7.22 3.97
C LYS A 40 -12.61 -6.46 3.65
N ARG A 41 -13.06 -5.56 4.52
CA ARG A 41 -14.22 -4.68 4.24
C ARG A 41 -13.89 -3.65 3.14
N LEU A 42 -12.73 -2.99 3.22
CA LEU A 42 -12.30 -2.02 2.19
C LEU A 42 -12.22 -2.65 0.79
N TYR A 43 -11.81 -3.92 0.73
CA TYR A 43 -11.73 -4.67 -0.51
C TYR A 43 -13.09 -4.92 -1.17
N GLY A 44 -14.16 -4.98 -0.37
CA GLY A 44 -15.53 -5.08 -0.88
C GLY A 44 -15.95 -3.88 -1.74
N VAL A 45 -15.31 -2.72 -1.57
CA VAL A 45 -15.64 -1.50 -2.34
C VAL A 45 -14.92 -1.47 -3.69
N SER A 46 -13.69 -1.99 -3.76
CA SER A 46 -12.78 -1.72 -4.89
C SER A 46 -12.32 -2.94 -5.68
N TYR A 47 -12.57 -4.16 -5.18
CA TYR A 47 -12.01 -5.41 -5.69
C TYR A 47 -10.48 -5.35 -5.81
N PRO A 48 -9.75 -5.63 -4.71
CA PRO A 48 -8.31 -5.40 -4.65
C PRO A 48 -7.58 -6.25 -5.69
N SER A 49 -6.61 -5.65 -6.37
CA SER A 49 -5.62 -6.39 -7.13
C SER A 49 -4.33 -6.55 -6.30
N PRO A 50 -3.51 -7.57 -6.56
CA PRO A 50 -2.19 -7.69 -5.92
C PRO A 50 -1.33 -6.43 -6.07
N GLU A 51 -1.37 -5.78 -7.23
CA GLU A 51 -0.61 -4.56 -7.51
C GLU A 51 -1.08 -3.39 -6.65
N LEU A 52 -2.40 -3.26 -6.43
CA LEU A 52 -2.95 -2.23 -5.54
C LEU A 52 -2.50 -2.44 -4.09
N LEU A 53 -2.44 -3.69 -3.62
CA LEU A 53 -1.93 -4.00 -2.28
C LEU A 53 -0.43 -3.74 -2.17
N LEU A 54 0.36 -4.08 -3.17
CA LEU A 54 1.79 -3.78 -3.21
C LEU A 54 2.06 -2.26 -3.26
N ALA A 55 1.28 -1.50 -4.01
CA ALA A 55 1.33 -0.04 -4.00
C ALA A 55 0.97 0.52 -2.61
N THR A 56 -0.06 -0.04 -1.96
CA THR A 56 -0.44 0.33 -0.59
C THR A 56 0.71 0.08 0.40
N VAL A 57 1.33 -1.10 0.36
CA VAL A 57 2.52 -1.45 1.16
C VAL A 57 3.65 -0.46 0.91
N THR A 58 3.90 -0.11 -0.35
CA THR A 58 4.94 0.85 -0.74
C THR A 58 4.70 2.21 -0.08
N PHE A 59 3.46 2.70 -0.12
CA PHE A 59 3.11 3.99 0.48
C PHE A 59 3.13 3.97 2.00
N VAL A 60 2.82 2.84 2.65
CA VAL A 60 3.04 2.68 4.09
C VAL A 60 4.54 2.75 4.42
N ASN A 61 5.39 2.02 3.71
CA ASN A 61 6.84 2.06 3.95
C ASN A 61 7.41 3.46 3.73
N ARG A 62 7.13 4.09 2.59
CA ARG A 62 7.59 5.48 2.31
C ARG A 62 7.08 6.49 3.31
N LEU A 63 5.84 6.33 3.81
CA LEU A 63 5.30 7.17 4.87
C LEU A 63 6.20 7.10 6.10
N PHE A 64 6.55 5.90 6.57
CA PHE A 64 7.32 5.74 7.81
C PHE A 64 8.85 5.79 7.67
N GLU A 65 9.38 5.80 6.44
CA GLU A 65 10.77 6.21 6.17
C GLU A 65 11.01 7.68 6.61
N GLN A 66 9.96 8.50 6.59
CA GLN A 66 10.02 9.87 7.11
C GLN A 66 9.95 9.85 8.64
N LYS A 67 11.05 10.15 9.32
CA LYS A 67 11.15 10.14 10.81
C LYS A 67 10.05 10.91 11.53
N GLU A 68 9.48 11.94 10.90
CA GLU A 68 8.43 12.78 11.49
C GLU A 68 7.00 12.38 11.09
N ALA A 69 6.82 11.30 10.32
CA ALA A 69 5.53 10.92 9.77
C ALA A 69 4.43 10.72 10.82
N PRO A 70 4.65 10.03 11.96
CA PRO A 70 3.61 9.90 12.98
C PRO A 70 3.10 11.26 13.48
N LYS A 71 4.02 12.20 13.74
CA LYS A 71 3.68 13.56 14.21
C LYS A 71 3.01 14.40 13.13
N LYS A 72 3.44 14.26 11.86
CA LYS A 72 2.84 15.00 10.73
C LYS A 72 1.46 14.47 10.35
N LEU A 73 1.25 13.16 10.47
CA LEU A 73 -0.02 12.51 10.17
C LEU A 73 -1.03 12.75 11.30
N PHE A 74 -0.59 12.61 12.55
CA PHE A 74 -1.38 12.75 13.78
C PHE A 74 -0.76 13.82 14.72
N PRO A 75 -0.97 15.13 14.44
CA PRO A 75 -0.37 16.21 15.21
C PRO A 75 -0.90 16.30 16.65
N ASP A 76 -2.12 15.82 16.88
CA ASP A 76 -2.76 15.82 18.19
C ASP A 76 -2.44 14.57 19.03
N GLY A 77 -1.49 13.74 18.56
CA GLY A 77 -1.14 12.44 19.15
C GLY A 77 -1.69 11.26 18.35
N VAL A 78 -1.08 10.09 18.52
CA VAL A 78 -1.45 8.87 17.80
C VAL A 78 -2.75 8.31 18.40
N PRO A 79 -3.87 8.29 17.66
CA PRO A 79 -5.13 7.75 18.15
C PRO A 79 -5.09 6.22 18.27
N GLU A 80 -6.00 5.63 19.05
CA GLU A 80 -6.11 4.18 19.18
C GLU A 80 -6.39 3.50 17.83
N GLU A 81 -7.15 4.17 16.96
CA GLU A 81 -7.47 3.69 15.61
C GLU A 81 -6.37 3.94 14.58
N ALA A 82 -5.19 4.44 14.97
CA ALA A 82 -4.11 4.75 14.05
C ALA A 82 -3.79 3.63 13.04
N PRO A 83 -3.76 2.33 13.40
CA PRO A 83 -3.51 1.26 12.43
C PRO A 83 -4.57 1.19 11.33
N LEU A 84 -5.84 1.41 11.69
CA LEU A 84 -6.97 1.42 10.75
C LEU A 84 -6.92 2.66 9.86
N LEU A 85 -6.58 3.82 10.44
CA LEU A 85 -6.48 5.08 9.72
C LEU A 85 -5.32 5.09 8.73
N VAL A 86 -4.17 4.54 9.11
CA VAL A 86 -2.99 4.36 8.24
C VAL A 86 -3.33 3.42 7.08
N LEU A 87 -3.95 2.27 7.38
CA LEU A 87 -4.39 1.33 6.34
C LEU A 87 -5.36 2.00 5.36
N LEU A 88 -6.38 2.68 5.89
CA LEU A 88 -7.39 3.35 5.09
C LEU A 88 -6.77 4.41 4.17
N VAL A 89 -5.98 5.34 4.73
CA VAL A 89 -5.44 6.45 3.95
C VAL A 89 -4.43 5.96 2.90
N ALA A 90 -3.56 5.00 3.25
CA ALA A 90 -2.61 4.44 2.31
C ALA A 90 -3.31 3.70 1.17
N TYR A 91 -4.36 2.95 1.48
CA TYR A 91 -5.15 2.23 0.48
C TYR A 91 -5.92 3.19 -0.44
N VAL A 92 -6.50 4.27 0.11
CA VAL A 92 -7.19 5.31 -0.68
C VAL A 92 -6.21 6.03 -1.61
N VAL A 93 -5.02 6.39 -1.12
CA VAL A 93 -3.97 6.99 -1.94
C VAL A 93 -3.52 6.01 -3.02
N ALA A 94 -3.26 4.75 -2.68
CA ALA A 94 -2.96 3.72 -3.67
C ALA A 94 -4.06 3.63 -4.72
N TYR A 95 -5.32 3.49 -4.31
CA TYR A 95 -6.43 3.34 -5.25
C TYR A 95 -6.53 4.51 -6.24
N LYS A 96 -6.54 5.75 -5.74
CA LYS A 96 -6.74 6.94 -6.57
C LYS A 96 -5.60 7.26 -7.53
N TYR A 97 -4.37 6.95 -7.13
CA TYR A 97 -3.17 7.39 -7.87
C TYR A 97 -2.45 6.25 -8.60
N TRP A 98 -2.73 5.00 -8.25
CA TRP A 98 -2.23 3.82 -8.97
C TRP A 98 -3.23 3.30 -9.99
N THR A 99 -4.52 3.34 -9.68
CA THR A 99 -5.52 2.78 -10.59
C THR A 99 -6.05 3.87 -11.52
N ASP A 100 -6.33 3.51 -12.77
CA ASP A 100 -7.06 4.36 -13.71
C ASP A 100 -8.56 4.50 -13.34
N LYS A 101 -8.98 3.92 -12.22
CA LYS A 101 -10.37 3.90 -11.74
C LYS A 101 -10.57 5.03 -10.74
N ALA A 102 -11.15 6.13 -11.22
CA ALA A 102 -11.51 7.28 -10.40
C ALA A 102 -13.01 7.30 -10.05
N ASP A 103 -13.63 6.14 -9.89
CA ASP A 103 -15.07 5.98 -9.66
C ASP A 103 -15.47 5.97 -8.18
N ILE A 104 -14.54 5.68 -7.26
CA ILE A 104 -14.83 5.65 -5.82
C ILE A 104 -14.35 6.94 -5.14
N MET A 105 -15.29 7.67 -4.54
CA MET A 105 -15.00 8.93 -3.86
C MET A 105 -14.69 8.70 -2.37
N ASN A 106 -14.02 9.67 -1.73
CA ASN A 106 -13.74 9.59 -0.29
C ASN A 106 -15.00 9.46 0.58
N HIS A 107 -16.14 9.95 0.09
CA HIS A 107 -17.41 9.77 0.76
C HIS A 107 -17.75 8.27 0.88
N ASP A 108 -17.54 7.50 -0.17
CA ASP A 108 -17.80 6.05 -0.18
C ASP A 108 -16.83 5.32 0.75
N TRP A 109 -15.55 5.68 0.71
CA TRP A 109 -14.53 5.14 1.59
C TRP A 109 -14.81 5.40 3.07
N SER A 110 -15.16 6.64 3.42
CA SER A 110 -15.48 7.02 4.80
C SER A 110 -16.72 6.28 5.32
N ARG A 111 -17.76 6.18 4.47
CA ARG A 111 -19.00 5.46 4.79
C ARG A 111 -18.75 3.96 5.02
N GLU A 112 -18.03 3.29 4.13
CA GLU A 112 -17.75 1.86 4.26
C GLU A 112 -16.82 1.58 5.44
N ALA A 113 -15.76 2.39 5.58
CA ALA A 113 -14.77 2.18 6.61
C ALA A 113 -15.38 2.32 8.02
N GLY A 114 -16.22 3.33 8.23
CA GLY A 114 -16.89 3.57 9.51
C GLY A 114 -15.93 3.90 10.67
N VAL A 115 -14.66 4.24 10.37
CA VAL A 115 -13.62 4.56 11.37
C VAL A 115 -13.32 6.05 11.49
N CYS A 116 -13.70 6.85 10.48
CA CYS A 116 -13.51 8.29 10.50
C CYS A 116 -14.53 9.01 9.62
N SER A 117 -14.76 10.29 9.89
CA SER A 117 -15.58 11.15 9.05
C SER A 117 -14.88 11.48 7.71
N LEU A 118 -15.66 11.92 6.73
CA LEU A 118 -15.14 12.38 5.43
C LEU A 118 -14.11 13.51 5.59
N ALA A 119 -14.34 14.43 6.52
CA ALA A 119 -13.44 15.54 6.79
C ALA A 119 -12.07 15.07 7.32
N ILE A 120 -12.08 14.04 8.18
CA ILE A 120 -10.87 13.42 8.70
C ILE A 120 -10.14 12.69 7.58
N LEU A 121 -10.84 11.87 6.77
CA LEU A 121 -10.22 11.14 5.66
C LEU A 121 -9.56 12.07 4.64
N ASN A 122 -10.26 13.14 4.22
CA ASN A 122 -9.70 14.16 3.33
C ASN A 122 -8.45 14.83 3.92
N THR A 123 -8.42 15.01 5.24
CA THR A 123 -7.28 15.64 5.93
C THR A 123 -6.10 14.68 6.02
N LEU A 124 -6.33 13.41 6.36
CA LEU A 124 -5.30 12.38 6.38
C LEU A 124 -4.71 12.16 5.00
N GLU A 125 -5.53 12.08 3.95
CA GLU A 125 -5.06 11.94 2.56
C GLU A 125 -4.12 13.09 2.18
N ARG A 126 -4.54 14.35 2.41
CA ARG A 126 -3.69 15.52 2.13
C ARG A 126 -2.39 15.51 2.93
N ARG A 127 -2.43 15.08 4.20
CA ARG A 127 -1.23 14.99 5.03
C ARG A 127 -0.29 13.91 4.51
N MET A 128 -0.80 12.72 4.19
CA MET A 128 -0.02 11.63 3.63
C MET A 128 0.67 12.05 2.33
N LEU A 129 -0.06 12.65 1.39
CA LEU A 129 0.49 13.14 0.13
C LEU A 129 1.62 14.16 0.33
N ARG A 130 1.47 15.08 1.30
CA ARG A 130 2.52 16.04 1.67
C ARG A 130 3.73 15.38 2.29
N ILE A 131 3.54 14.38 3.16
CA ILE A 131 4.64 13.64 3.78
C ILE A 131 5.43 12.88 2.72
N LEU A 132 4.73 12.27 1.75
CA LEU A 132 5.35 11.61 0.60
C LEU A 132 5.98 12.57 -0.41
N GLY A 133 5.83 13.88 -0.24
CA GLY A 133 6.30 14.87 -1.22
C GLY A 133 5.67 14.68 -2.61
N TYR A 134 4.49 14.06 -2.68
CA TYR A 134 3.84 13.62 -3.92
C TYR A 134 4.66 12.61 -4.75
N ASP A 135 5.64 11.93 -4.16
CA ASP A 135 6.33 10.80 -4.79
C ASP A 135 5.46 9.54 -4.78
N LEU A 136 4.56 9.48 -5.76
CA LEU A 136 3.59 8.40 -5.95
C LEU A 136 4.01 7.40 -7.03
N VAL A 137 5.19 7.57 -7.62
CA VAL A 137 5.68 6.67 -8.67
C VAL A 137 6.09 5.35 -8.03
N VAL A 138 5.46 4.25 -8.44
CA VAL A 138 5.78 2.90 -7.97
C VAL A 138 6.30 1.98 -9.08
N GLU A 139 6.35 2.46 -10.32
CA GLU A 139 6.86 1.72 -11.49
C GLU A 139 8.38 1.76 -11.62
N ASP A 140 9.07 2.50 -10.74
CA ASP A 140 10.52 2.57 -10.76
C ASP A 140 11.18 1.22 -10.45
N ALA A 141 12.35 0.98 -11.04
CA ALA A 141 13.04 -0.30 -10.96
C ALA A 141 13.29 -0.78 -9.52
N ALA A 142 13.53 0.16 -8.60
CA ALA A 142 13.85 -0.18 -7.23
C ALA A 142 12.60 -0.53 -6.41
N THR A 143 11.46 0.12 -6.66
CA THR A 143 10.16 -0.31 -6.11
C THR A 143 9.75 -1.67 -6.66
N GLN A 144 9.90 -1.90 -7.97
CA GLN A 144 9.58 -3.19 -8.60
C GLN A 144 10.48 -4.33 -8.07
N ALA A 145 11.77 -4.07 -7.84
CA ALA A 145 12.66 -5.03 -7.19
C ALA A 145 12.21 -5.36 -5.76
N SER A 146 11.76 -4.36 -4.99
CA SER A 146 11.19 -4.59 -3.66
C SER A 146 9.93 -5.44 -3.70
N TRP A 147 9.04 -5.23 -4.69
CA TRP A 147 7.84 -6.05 -4.85
C TRP A 147 8.19 -7.51 -5.15
N GLN A 148 9.21 -7.73 -5.99
CA GLN A 148 9.69 -9.07 -6.30
C GLN A 148 10.16 -9.81 -5.04
N LEU A 149 10.92 -9.13 -4.17
CA LEU A 149 11.37 -9.71 -2.90
C LEU A 149 10.21 -10.08 -1.98
N ILE A 150 9.18 -9.22 -1.88
CA ILE A 150 7.97 -9.51 -1.09
C ILE A 150 7.27 -10.77 -1.64
N LEU A 151 7.06 -10.83 -2.95
CA LEU A 151 6.38 -11.96 -3.59
C LEU A 151 7.17 -13.27 -3.44
N ASP A 152 8.50 -13.23 -3.58
CA ASP A 152 9.33 -14.41 -3.44
C ASP A 152 9.38 -14.90 -1.99
N HIS A 153 9.43 -13.99 -1.01
CA HIS A 153 9.33 -14.33 0.40
C HIS A 153 7.99 -15.02 0.73
N MET A 154 6.89 -14.50 0.19
CA MET A 154 5.57 -15.10 0.39
C MET A 154 5.46 -16.53 -0.18
N LYS A 155 6.11 -16.79 -1.31
CA LYS A 155 6.17 -18.15 -1.91
C LYS A 155 6.99 -19.10 -1.05
N GLN A 156 8.17 -18.67 -0.59
CA GLN A 156 9.07 -19.52 0.19
C GLN A 156 8.48 -19.90 1.56
N ASN A 157 7.69 -19.01 2.16
CA ASN A 157 7.07 -19.27 3.45
C ASN A 157 5.64 -19.84 3.36
N GLY A 158 5.20 -20.27 2.17
CA GLY A 158 3.87 -20.87 1.98
C GLY A 158 2.72 -19.96 2.44
N GLY A 159 2.85 -18.64 2.27
CA GLY A 159 1.87 -17.66 2.74
C GLY A 159 1.90 -17.34 4.24
N ARG A 160 2.82 -17.94 5.03
CA ARG A 160 3.03 -17.58 6.45
C ARG A 160 4.10 -16.49 6.55
N SER A 161 3.66 -15.22 6.52
CA SER A 161 4.56 -14.08 6.67
C SER A 161 4.99 -13.87 8.13
N SER A 162 5.96 -14.65 8.61
CA SER A 162 6.70 -14.34 9.84
C SER A 162 8.06 -13.78 9.44
N GLU A 163 8.35 -12.54 9.82
CA GLU A 163 9.64 -11.82 9.63
C GLU A 163 10.11 -11.54 8.18
N VAL A 164 9.74 -10.36 7.67
CA VAL A 164 10.58 -9.63 6.70
C VAL A 164 11.33 -8.53 7.44
N THR A 165 12.65 -8.63 7.48
CA THR A 165 13.50 -7.52 7.92
C THR A 165 13.45 -6.45 6.82
N LEU A 166 12.72 -5.36 7.08
CA LEU A 166 12.71 -4.19 6.21
C LEU A 166 14.12 -3.57 6.22
N VAL A 167 14.91 -3.83 5.18
CA VAL A 167 16.25 -3.25 5.04
C VAL A 167 16.09 -1.78 4.64
N PRO A 168 16.60 -0.81 5.42
CA PRO A 168 16.57 0.59 5.03
C PRO A 168 17.36 0.80 3.74
N ARG A 169 16.82 1.55 2.79
CA ARG A 169 17.59 2.05 1.64
C ARG A 169 18.77 2.86 2.17
N SER A 170 19.98 2.43 1.82
CA SER A 170 21.19 3.24 2.05
C SER A 170 21.17 4.40 1.07
N ASP A 171 21.26 5.62 1.59
CA ASP A 171 21.22 6.87 0.83
C ASP A 171 22.31 6.91 -0.25
N SER A 172 21.91 6.91 -1.52
CA SER A 172 22.76 7.33 -2.62
C SER A 172 22.36 8.75 -3.03
N SER A 173 23.12 9.72 -2.56
CA SER A 173 23.05 11.11 -3.00
C SER A 173 23.39 11.23 -4.49
N CYS A 174 22.48 11.76 -5.30
CA CYS A 174 22.83 12.36 -6.58
C CYS A 174 21.97 13.61 -6.83
N SER A 175 22.66 14.74 -6.69
CA SER A 175 22.28 16.08 -7.13
C SER A 175 22.23 16.18 -8.66
N GLY A 176 21.25 16.89 -9.20
CA GLY A 176 21.25 17.29 -10.61
C GLY A 176 19.88 17.69 -11.14
N SER A 177 19.57 18.99 -11.11
CA SER A 177 18.42 19.59 -11.78
C SER A 177 18.64 19.70 -13.29
N THR A 178 17.62 19.41 -14.11
CA THR A 178 17.07 20.30 -15.16
C THR A 178 15.92 19.63 -15.93
N ALA A 179 14.87 20.40 -16.22
CA ALA A 179 13.67 20.01 -16.95
C ALA A 179 13.86 20.06 -18.48
N SER A 180 13.17 19.19 -19.24
CA SER A 180 12.37 19.58 -20.44
C SER A 180 11.66 18.37 -21.07
N SER A 181 10.50 18.67 -21.66
CA SER A 181 9.45 17.85 -22.25
C SER A 181 9.85 16.79 -23.29
N ARG A 182 9.11 15.68 -23.33
CA ARG A 182 8.28 15.27 -24.50
C ARG A 182 7.41 14.07 -24.18
N SER A 183 6.15 14.15 -24.62
CA SER A 183 5.20 13.04 -24.59
C SER A 183 5.68 11.92 -25.52
N SER A 184 5.61 10.70 -25.01
CA SER A 184 5.39 9.53 -25.85
C SER A 184 4.48 8.61 -25.06
N VAL A 185 3.33 8.30 -25.66
CA VAL A 185 2.35 7.36 -25.12
C VAL A 185 2.99 5.97 -25.19
N TRP A 186 3.74 5.62 -24.15
CA TRP A 186 4.17 4.25 -23.91
C TRP A 186 3.03 3.55 -23.20
N LYS A 187 2.32 2.69 -23.93
CA LYS A 187 1.44 1.70 -23.29
C LYS A 187 2.31 0.80 -22.42
N PRO A 188 2.06 0.66 -21.11
CA PRO A 188 2.91 -0.18 -20.27
C PRO A 188 2.72 -1.64 -20.67
N ARG A 189 3.78 -2.27 -21.21
CA ARG A 189 3.86 -3.72 -21.45
C ARG A 189 3.95 -4.54 -20.15
N LEU A 190 3.99 -3.88 -18.99
CA LEU A 190 4.34 -4.50 -17.71
C LEU A 190 3.15 -5.09 -16.94
N GLY A 191 1.95 -4.54 -17.14
CA GLY A 191 0.71 -5.18 -16.67
C GLY A 191 0.56 -6.59 -17.26
N GLU A 192 1.10 -6.85 -18.45
CA GLU A 192 1.14 -8.20 -19.02
C GLU A 192 2.20 -9.10 -18.38
N TRP A 193 3.31 -8.53 -17.88
CA TRP A 193 4.38 -9.29 -17.23
C TRP A 193 4.00 -9.72 -15.81
N ILE A 194 3.42 -8.84 -14.99
CA ILE A 194 2.89 -9.24 -13.67
C ILE A 194 1.77 -10.29 -13.87
N LYS A 195 0.87 -10.07 -14.84
CA LYS A 195 -0.12 -11.09 -15.25
C LYS A 195 0.54 -12.37 -15.79
N SER A 196 1.71 -12.31 -16.41
CA SER A 196 2.47 -13.46 -16.91
C SER A 196 3.20 -14.19 -15.79
N PHE A 197 3.70 -13.48 -14.79
CA PHE A 197 4.36 -14.02 -13.60
C PHE A 197 3.33 -14.69 -12.70
N LEU A 198 2.22 -14.01 -12.41
CA LEU A 198 1.05 -14.60 -11.75
C LEU A 198 0.47 -15.78 -12.53
N ARG A 199 0.63 -15.83 -13.87
CA ARG A 199 0.29 -17.01 -14.68
C ARG A 199 1.33 -18.13 -14.58
N LYS A 200 2.63 -17.84 -14.52
CA LYS A 200 3.67 -18.86 -14.31
C LYS A 200 3.62 -19.50 -12.94
N VAL A 201 3.11 -18.79 -11.93
CA VAL A 201 2.83 -19.32 -10.59
C VAL A 201 1.62 -20.27 -10.58
N LYS A 202 0.77 -20.26 -11.63
CA LYS A 202 -0.38 -21.19 -11.79
C LYS A 202 0.00 -22.53 -12.44
N SER A 203 1.24 -22.69 -12.92
CA SER A 203 1.78 -23.90 -13.56
C SER A 203 2.66 -24.66 -12.59
#